data_AF-A0A1G0H7R0-F1
#
_entry.id   AF-A0A1G0H7R0-F1
#
_cell.length_a   1.000
_cell.length_b   1.000
_cell.length_c   1.000
_cell.angle_alpha   90.00
_cell.angle_beta   90.00
_cell.angle_gamma   90.00
#
_symmetry.space_group_name_H-M   'P 1'
#
loop_
_entity.id
_entity.type
_entity.pdbx_description
1 polymer ?
#
loop_
_entity_poly.entity_id
_entity_poly.type
_entity_poly.pdbx_seq_one_letter_code
_entity_poly.pdbx_strand_id
1 'polypeptide(L)'
;MRTWIVFIFTVTLLLVGCNNSNVYNQTQANVADVKLKVDNERHKSDALAKAPPSLVVKKGLYVDSTPISLERQPSWLKNRVIIRGDQLPFSYYSRTIVAGAGSHVLTRYQAGLDQATTVSVNYSGTVKGALDLVAAKTGYVYTVHGNNVYWQAFVTRTYDIAFMPGSSDYLMGGAPDSGGGNNGGGGGGGAGGVQTVSNSPWVNDASASEYSNQTAKLSIWKDLEATIKQMLSPEGKVMVSESTTTVTVRDRPTNVQLVGQYVHNLNSNLSKQVLVKVQVLEVILSNDYNFGINWALIANAFTGSKYLLNANYGTPISITPLSPQSALVQEIQGTTTPVVPLPEYGLRNTSAGVPGYTVLVSALQQQGKVAIVSEPRVVCLNNQVSVIKIIAQESYVASVQSSSIGGGTSLNTITSQITPGNLVTGLTLYILPKIMQGKVYLQVAADLSAKQSITTFTSGSSSVQLPSITAKHFNQRSLIHSGDTLILSGFRQVSNQAGAMQLFGSQALGGKGSIQRTGETVVLITPIVLHGYA
;
A
#
# COMPACT_ATOMS: atom_id res chain seq x y z
N MET A 1 -41.00 -60.47 -51.09
CA MET A 1 -39.93 -59.73 -51.82
C MET A 1 -39.94 -58.21 -51.64
N ARG A 2 -40.90 -57.59 -50.92
CA ARG A 2 -40.98 -56.10 -50.80
C ARG A 2 -40.37 -55.51 -49.51
N THR A 3 -40.10 -56.32 -48.48
CA THR A 3 -39.58 -55.85 -47.18
C THR A 3 -38.05 -55.83 -47.08
N TRP A 4 -37.35 -56.65 -47.87
CA TRP A 4 -35.87 -56.68 -47.90
C TRP A 4 -35.23 -55.50 -48.65
N ILE A 5 -35.93 -54.94 -49.65
CA ILE A 5 -35.41 -53.81 -50.44
C ILE A 5 -35.38 -52.53 -49.61
N VAL A 6 -36.38 -52.31 -48.72
CA VAL A 6 -36.42 -51.13 -47.84
C VAL A 6 -35.34 -51.19 -46.78
N PHE A 7 -35.04 -52.37 -46.23
CA PHE A 7 -34.00 -52.55 -45.21
C PHE A 7 -32.59 -52.38 -45.77
N ILE A 8 -32.36 -52.80 -47.02
CA ILE A 8 -31.07 -52.58 -47.69
C ILE A 8 -30.89 -51.09 -48.03
N PHE A 9 -31.95 -50.40 -48.47
CA PHE A 9 -31.88 -48.98 -48.82
C PHE A 9 -31.65 -48.07 -47.60
N THR A 10 -32.23 -48.39 -46.43
CA THR A 10 -32.03 -47.63 -45.19
C THR A 10 -30.64 -47.87 -44.58
N VAL A 11 -30.08 -49.07 -44.70
CA VAL A 11 -28.72 -49.37 -44.23
C VAL A 11 -27.65 -48.71 -45.12
N THR A 12 -27.88 -48.63 -46.44
CA THR A 12 -26.96 -47.89 -47.34
C THR A 12 -26.98 -46.37 -47.12
N LEU A 13 -28.11 -45.78 -46.70
CA LEU A 13 -28.19 -44.35 -46.44
C LEU A 13 -27.44 -43.94 -45.14
N LEU A 14 -27.39 -44.84 -44.14
CA LEU A 14 -26.68 -44.62 -42.88
C LEU A 14 -25.14 -44.72 -43.01
N LEU A 15 -24.64 -45.49 -44.00
CA LEU A 15 -23.19 -45.67 -44.23
C LEU A 15 -22.55 -44.56 -45.06
N VAL A 16 -23.32 -43.75 -45.80
CA VAL A 16 -22.80 -42.61 -46.59
C VAL A 16 -22.63 -41.34 -45.74
N GLY A 17 -23.15 -41.32 -44.51
CA GLY A 17 -22.98 -40.18 -43.58
C GLY A 17 -21.61 -40.07 -42.89
N CYS A 18 -20.75 -41.08 -43.00
CA CYS A 18 -19.47 -41.16 -42.27
C CYS A 18 -18.22 -40.82 -43.09
N ASN A 19 -18.37 -40.15 -44.24
CA ASN A 19 -17.23 -39.82 -45.11
C ASN A 19 -16.98 -38.30 -45.30
N ASN A 20 -17.23 -37.49 -44.27
CA ASN A 20 -16.90 -36.05 -44.26
C ASN A 20 -15.52 -35.76 -43.62
N SER A 21 -14.50 -36.55 -43.98
CA SER A 21 -13.11 -36.34 -43.55
C SER A 21 -12.46 -35.07 -44.13
N ASN A 22 -13.03 -34.50 -45.20
CA ASN A 22 -12.51 -33.28 -45.82
C ASN A 22 -12.69 -32.02 -44.95
N VAL A 23 -13.80 -31.91 -44.21
CA VAL A 23 -14.07 -30.73 -43.37
C VAL A 23 -13.19 -30.72 -42.13
N TYR A 24 -12.91 -31.89 -41.53
CA TYR A 24 -12.03 -32.01 -40.37
C TYR A 24 -10.55 -31.76 -40.71
N ASN A 25 -10.10 -32.24 -41.87
CA ASN A 25 -8.74 -31.97 -42.34
C ASN A 25 -8.55 -30.50 -42.74
N GLN A 26 -9.58 -29.86 -43.33
CA GLN A 26 -9.53 -28.42 -43.62
C GLN A 26 -9.53 -27.57 -42.34
N THR A 27 -10.25 -27.95 -41.28
CA THR A 27 -10.22 -27.20 -40.01
C THR A 27 -8.89 -27.37 -39.28
N GLN A 28 -8.28 -28.56 -39.27
CA GLN A 28 -6.92 -28.71 -38.73
C GLN A 28 -5.88 -27.92 -39.51
N ALA A 29 -5.94 -27.91 -40.85
CA ALA A 29 -5.04 -27.13 -41.69
C ALA A 29 -5.21 -25.62 -41.45
N ASN A 30 -6.44 -25.13 -41.36
CA ASN A 30 -6.73 -23.72 -41.08
C ASN A 30 -6.29 -23.31 -39.67
N VAL A 31 -6.46 -24.19 -38.66
CA VAL A 31 -6.00 -23.92 -37.29
C VAL A 31 -4.47 -23.91 -37.23
N ALA A 32 -3.80 -24.79 -37.96
CA ALA A 32 -2.34 -24.81 -38.06
C ALA A 32 -1.80 -23.54 -38.74
N ASP A 33 -2.41 -23.10 -39.85
CA ASP A 33 -2.03 -21.89 -40.56
C ASP A 33 -2.27 -20.63 -39.72
N VAL A 34 -3.42 -20.53 -39.03
CA VAL A 34 -3.68 -19.43 -38.08
C VAL A 34 -2.67 -19.42 -36.94
N LYS A 35 -2.29 -20.58 -36.41
CA LYS A 35 -1.28 -20.68 -35.34
C LYS A 35 0.10 -20.22 -35.82
N LEU A 36 0.49 -20.62 -37.04
CA LEU A 36 1.73 -20.19 -37.69
C LEU A 36 1.75 -18.68 -37.95
N LYS A 37 0.60 -18.11 -38.37
CA LYS A 37 0.43 -16.67 -38.58
C LYS A 37 0.52 -15.89 -37.27
N VAL A 38 -0.11 -16.39 -36.20
CA VAL A 38 -0.04 -15.80 -34.85
C VAL A 38 1.38 -15.89 -34.30
N ASP A 39 2.09 -17.00 -34.50
CA ASP A 39 3.47 -17.14 -34.05
C ASP A 39 4.42 -16.24 -34.86
N ASN A 40 4.20 -16.07 -36.18
CA ASN A 40 4.97 -15.13 -36.99
C ASN A 40 4.74 -13.67 -36.60
N GLU A 41 3.49 -13.27 -36.30
CA GLU A 41 3.18 -11.92 -35.81
C GLU A 41 3.71 -11.70 -34.39
N ARG A 42 3.72 -12.75 -33.53
CA ARG A 42 4.41 -12.72 -32.23
C ARG A 42 5.92 -12.54 -32.39
N HIS A 43 6.56 -13.25 -33.32
CA HIS A 43 7.99 -13.10 -33.59
C HIS A 43 8.32 -11.70 -34.14
N LYS A 44 7.46 -11.12 -34.99
CA LYS A 44 7.60 -9.72 -35.42
C LYS A 44 7.42 -8.74 -34.26
N SER A 45 6.43 -8.94 -33.38
CA SER A 45 6.24 -8.10 -32.20
C SER A 45 7.38 -8.24 -31.19
N ASP A 46 7.94 -9.43 -31.01
CA ASP A 46 9.08 -9.68 -30.12
C ASP A 46 10.38 -9.11 -30.71
N ALA A 47 10.54 -9.13 -32.04
CA ALA A 47 11.66 -8.46 -32.71
C ALA A 47 11.58 -6.93 -32.57
N LEU A 48 10.37 -6.36 -32.55
CA LEU A 48 10.11 -4.94 -32.29
C LEU A 48 10.21 -4.58 -30.79
N ALA A 49 9.96 -5.54 -29.90
CA ALA A 49 10.06 -5.38 -28.44
C ALA A 49 11.46 -5.68 -27.88
N LYS A 50 12.46 -5.93 -28.74
CA LYS A 50 13.84 -6.13 -28.32
C LYS A 50 14.31 -4.86 -27.61
N ALA A 51 14.55 -4.99 -26.30
CA ALA A 51 15.05 -3.91 -25.46
C ALA A 51 16.28 -3.26 -26.14
N PRO A 52 16.38 -1.92 -26.13
CA PRO A 52 17.54 -1.25 -26.69
C PRO A 52 18.82 -1.84 -26.05
N PRO A 53 19.91 -2.01 -26.81
CA PRO A 53 21.16 -2.53 -26.28
C PRO A 53 21.56 -1.71 -25.03
N SER A 54 22.04 -2.39 -23.99
CA SER A 54 22.39 -1.81 -22.69
C SER A 54 23.49 -0.74 -22.74
N LEU A 55 24.05 -0.48 -23.92
CA LEU A 55 25.07 0.53 -24.16
C LEU A 55 24.65 1.44 -25.32
N VAL A 56 23.94 2.52 -25.01
CA VAL A 56 23.76 3.63 -25.94
C VAL A 56 25.01 4.51 -25.83
N VAL A 57 26.04 4.22 -26.63
CA VAL A 57 27.19 5.13 -26.77
C VAL A 57 26.72 6.33 -27.60
N LYS A 58 26.22 7.36 -26.92
CA LYS A 58 26.01 8.67 -27.54
C LYS A 58 27.39 9.21 -27.93
N LYS A 59 27.64 9.39 -29.22
CA LYS A 59 28.77 10.20 -29.72
C LYS A 59 28.50 11.69 -29.41
N GLY A 60 28.47 12.02 -28.13
CA GLY A 60 28.60 13.40 -27.65
C GLY A 60 30.04 13.62 -27.20
N LEU A 61 30.53 14.86 -27.27
CA LEU A 61 31.73 15.20 -26.50
C LEU A 61 31.45 14.87 -25.04
N TYR A 62 32.34 14.10 -24.40
CA TYR A 62 32.31 13.91 -22.96
C TYR A 62 32.50 15.28 -22.32
N VAL A 63 31.39 15.89 -21.89
CA VAL A 63 31.43 17.02 -20.97
C VAL A 63 31.47 16.39 -19.60
N ASP A 64 32.63 16.48 -18.94
CA ASP A 64 32.75 16.12 -17.54
C ASP A 64 31.74 16.95 -16.75
N SER A 65 30.63 16.33 -16.37
CA SER A 65 29.57 16.96 -15.60
C SER A 65 29.88 16.94 -14.10
N THR A 66 31.10 16.54 -13.72
CA THR A 66 31.54 16.80 -12.34
C THR A 66 31.45 18.30 -12.12
N PRO A 67 30.66 18.75 -11.13
CA PRO A 67 30.52 20.17 -10.87
C PRO A 67 31.90 20.71 -10.49
N ILE A 68 32.55 21.41 -11.42
CA ILE A 68 33.73 22.20 -11.12
C ILE A 68 33.27 23.21 -10.08
N SER A 69 33.73 23.07 -8.84
CA SER A 69 33.43 24.03 -7.78
C SER A 69 33.98 25.39 -8.22
N LEU A 70 33.10 26.29 -8.66
CA LEU A 70 33.43 27.65 -9.10
C LEU A 70 33.93 28.54 -7.95
N GLU A 71 33.93 28.04 -6.71
CA GLU A 71 34.59 28.69 -5.58
C GLU A 71 36.12 28.67 -5.77
N ARG A 72 36.61 29.72 -6.43
CA ARG A 72 38.04 30.03 -6.51
C ARG A 72 38.53 30.37 -5.10
N GLN A 73 38.95 29.35 -4.35
CA GLN A 73 39.59 29.54 -3.06
C GLN A 73 40.81 30.45 -3.25
N PRO A 74 40.95 31.54 -2.47
CA PRO A 74 42.02 32.48 -2.68
C PRO A 74 43.38 31.85 -2.43
N SER A 75 44.38 32.21 -3.24
CA SER A 75 45.71 31.57 -3.26
C SER A 75 46.45 31.64 -1.92
N TRP A 76 46.17 32.65 -1.10
CA TRP A 76 46.79 32.84 0.22
C TRP A 76 46.46 31.72 1.23
N LEU A 77 45.37 30.96 1.06
CA LEU A 77 45.04 29.80 1.91
C LEU A 77 46.09 28.67 1.83
N LYS A 78 46.87 28.61 0.74
CA LYS A 78 47.91 27.61 0.51
C LYS A 78 49.26 27.99 1.10
N ASN A 79 49.42 29.23 1.58
CA ASN A 79 50.67 29.69 2.19
C ASN A 79 50.97 28.87 3.45
N ARG A 80 52.26 28.71 3.79
CA ARG A 80 52.68 27.96 4.98
C ARG A 80 52.79 28.87 6.18
N VAL A 81 52.29 28.42 7.33
CA VAL A 81 52.35 29.13 8.61
C VAL A 81 52.73 28.15 9.71
N ILE A 82 53.51 28.65 10.67
CA ILE A 82 53.93 27.92 11.87
C ILE A 82 53.37 28.65 13.08
N ILE A 83 52.72 27.92 13.97
CA ILE A 83 52.05 28.46 15.14
C ILE A 83 52.44 27.62 16.34
N ARG A 84 52.92 28.29 17.38
CA ARG A 84 53.25 27.67 18.66
C ARG A 84 52.75 28.58 19.76
N GLY A 85 51.85 28.05 20.58
CA GLY A 85 51.34 28.76 21.74
C GLY A 85 50.60 27.81 22.66
N ASP A 86 50.75 28.05 23.95
CA ASP A 86 50.01 27.36 25.00
C ASP A 86 49.11 28.38 25.70
N GLN A 87 47.83 28.06 25.87
CA GLN A 87 46.83 28.89 26.57
C GLN A 87 46.67 30.34 26.08
N LEU A 88 46.97 30.63 24.81
CA LEU A 88 46.77 31.97 24.26
C LEU A 88 45.29 32.20 23.88
N PRO A 89 44.79 33.46 23.92
CA PRO A 89 43.45 33.79 23.47
C PRO A 89 43.25 33.47 21.99
N PHE A 90 42.06 32.97 21.63
CA PHE A 90 41.67 32.70 20.24
C PHE A 90 41.90 33.90 19.31
N SER A 91 41.61 35.12 19.77
CA SER A 91 41.81 36.35 19.00
C SER A 91 43.27 36.61 18.58
N TYR A 92 44.23 36.07 19.34
CA TYR A 92 45.65 36.13 18.98
C TYR A 92 45.96 35.17 17.84
N TYR A 93 45.48 33.92 17.91
CA TYR A 93 45.70 32.93 16.85
C TYR A 93 45.05 33.33 15.53
N SER A 94 43.79 33.77 15.55
CA SER A 94 43.08 34.18 14.32
C SER A 94 43.79 35.34 13.63
N ARG A 95 44.29 36.34 14.38
CA ARG A 95 45.05 37.48 13.82
C ARG A 95 46.42 37.07 13.32
N THR A 96 47.16 36.24 14.05
CA THR A 96 48.51 35.80 13.65
C THR A 96 48.49 34.89 12.42
N ILE A 97 47.50 33.98 12.31
CA ILE A 97 47.31 33.13 11.13
C ILE A 97 47.03 33.97 9.89
N VAL A 98 46.12 34.94 10.04
CA VAL A 98 45.70 35.82 8.95
C VAL A 98 46.82 36.78 8.53
N ALA A 99 47.57 37.33 9.49
CA ALA A 99 48.74 38.16 9.21
C ALA A 99 49.86 37.36 8.49
N GLY A 100 50.04 36.09 8.84
CA GLY A 100 50.98 35.18 8.15
C GLY A 100 50.53 34.77 6.74
N ALA A 101 49.25 34.94 6.40
CA ALA A 101 48.70 34.58 5.10
C ALA A 101 48.87 35.67 4.03
N GLY A 102 48.87 36.96 4.43
CA GLY A 102 49.11 38.10 3.56
C GLY A 102 48.75 39.45 4.20
N SER A 103 49.39 40.54 3.75
CA SER A 103 49.27 41.89 4.34
C SER A 103 47.89 42.56 4.24
N HIS A 104 46.98 42.00 3.45
CA HIS A 104 45.66 42.57 3.17
C HIS A 104 44.50 41.65 3.60
N VAL A 105 44.75 40.65 4.45
CA VAL A 105 43.70 39.74 4.94
C VAL A 105 43.29 40.18 6.35
N LEU A 106 41.98 40.28 6.61
CA LEU A 106 41.46 40.73 7.91
C LEU A 106 40.54 39.67 8.52
N THR A 107 40.65 39.51 9.84
CA THR A 107 39.71 38.69 10.62
C THR A 107 38.59 39.56 11.17
N ARG A 108 37.34 39.15 10.95
CA ARG A 108 36.14 39.77 11.51
C ARG A 108 35.41 38.76 12.39
N TYR A 109 34.91 39.23 13.51
CA TYR A 109 34.18 38.40 14.47
C TYR A 109 32.69 38.78 14.45
N GLN A 110 31.83 37.77 14.52
CA GLN A 110 30.41 37.99 14.76
C GLN A 110 30.18 38.60 16.15
N ALA A 111 29.16 39.46 16.28
CA ALA A 111 28.75 40.01 17.57
C ALA A 111 28.37 38.88 18.55
N GLY A 112 28.97 38.88 19.74
CA GLY A 112 28.77 37.85 20.78
C GLY A 112 29.75 36.68 20.74
N LEU A 113 30.78 36.71 19.90
CA LEU A 113 31.86 35.72 19.92
C LEU A 113 32.81 35.99 21.10
N ASP A 114 33.06 34.96 21.93
CA ASP A 114 34.07 35.03 22.98
C ASP A 114 35.47 35.02 22.36
N GLN A 115 36.15 36.16 22.43
CA GLN A 115 37.49 36.36 21.87
C GLN A 115 38.60 35.95 22.84
N ALA A 116 38.24 35.69 24.10
CA ALA A 116 39.16 35.39 25.20
C ALA A 116 39.30 33.89 25.48
N THR A 117 38.52 33.02 24.80
CA THR A 117 38.65 31.57 24.93
C THR A 117 40.10 31.15 24.68
N THR A 118 40.72 30.52 25.69
CA THR A 118 42.12 30.10 25.63
C THR A 118 42.25 28.77 24.90
N VAL A 119 43.22 28.69 24.00
CA VAL A 119 43.46 27.48 23.20
C VAL A 119 44.96 27.22 23.12
N SER A 120 45.33 25.95 23.22
CA SER A 120 46.70 25.50 23.01
C SER A 120 46.80 24.86 21.62
N VAL A 121 47.65 25.43 20.77
CA VAL A 121 47.81 25.03 19.37
C VAL A 121 49.29 24.93 19.04
N ASN A 122 49.70 23.75 18.57
CA ASN A 122 51.00 23.53 17.95
C ASN A 122 50.74 22.98 16.55
N TYR A 123 51.00 23.78 15.52
CA TYR A 123 50.73 23.40 14.14
C TYR A 123 51.75 24.00 13.18
N SER A 124 52.12 23.20 12.18
CA SER A 124 52.97 23.60 11.06
C SER A 124 52.35 23.04 9.79
N GLY A 125 51.98 23.91 8.86
CA GLY A 125 51.26 23.49 7.66
C GLY A 125 50.72 24.65 6.85
N THR A 126 49.63 24.42 6.13
CA THR A 126 48.96 25.46 5.33
C THR A 126 48.12 26.38 6.22
N VAL A 127 47.91 27.62 5.81
CA VAL A 127 46.97 28.56 6.47
C VAL A 127 45.59 27.92 6.62
N LYS A 128 45.10 27.25 5.59
CA LYS A 128 43.83 26.51 5.65
C LYS A 128 43.81 25.49 6.80
N GLY A 129 44.84 24.63 6.89
CA GLY A 129 44.91 23.62 7.94
C GLY A 129 45.05 24.23 9.34
N ALA A 130 45.71 25.39 9.46
CA ALA A 130 45.78 26.13 10.71
C ALA A 130 44.42 26.70 11.12
N LEU A 131 43.69 27.31 10.18
CA LEU A 131 42.33 27.83 10.42
C LEU A 131 41.38 26.68 10.79
N ASP A 132 41.45 25.56 10.08
CA ASP A 132 40.64 24.36 10.35
C ASP A 132 40.93 23.78 11.75
N LEU A 133 42.20 23.73 12.16
CA LEU A 133 42.58 23.24 13.49
C LEU A 133 42.09 24.17 14.61
N VAL A 134 42.26 25.49 14.44
CA VAL A 134 41.76 26.47 15.40
C VAL A 134 40.25 26.40 15.49
N ALA A 135 39.55 26.33 14.35
CA ALA A 135 38.11 26.15 14.27
C ALA A 135 37.64 24.87 14.99
N ALA A 136 38.33 23.75 14.76
CA ALA A 136 38.00 22.48 15.41
C ALA A 136 38.21 22.51 16.93
N LYS A 137 39.24 23.21 17.41
CA LYS A 137 39.52 23.35 18.85
C LYS A 137 38.61 24.34 19.56
N THR A 138 38.21 25.43 18.90
CA THR A 138 37.30 26.43 19.47
C THR A 138 35.83 26.08 19.31
N GLY A 139 35.51 25.19 18.36
CA GLY A 139 34.13 24.92 17.95
C GLY A 139 33.51 26.06 17.14
N TYR A 140 34.32 27.00 16.62
CA TYR A 140 33.87 28.07 15.75
C TYR A 140 33.99 27.68 14.29
N VAL A 141 33.15 28.26 13.44
CA VAL A 141 33.30 28.15 11.99
C VAL A 141 33.89 29.45 11.46
N TYR A 142 34.68 29.33 10.39
CA TYR A 142 35.09 30.47 9.60
C TYR A 142 34.55 30.37 8.19
N THR A 143 34.13 31.50 7.63
CA THR A 143 33.84 31.63 6.20
C THR A 143 34.81 32.62 5.59
N VAL A 144 35.31 32.28 4.40
CA VAL A 144 36.26 33.13 3.68
C VAL A 144 35.51 33.84 2.56
N HIS A 145 35.42 35.16 2.64
CA HIS A 145 34.88 35.99 1.56
C HIS A 145 35.96 36.94 1.07
N GLY A 146 36.55 36.62 -0.08
CA GLY A 146 37.65 37.39 -0.67
C GLY A 146 38.87 37.43 0.25
N ASN A 147 39.17 38.61 0.78
CA ASN A 147 40.28 38.86 1.70
C ASN A 147 39.86 38.93 3.18
N ASN A 148 38.60 38.65 3.51
CA ASN A 148 38.13 38.68 4.89
C ASN A 148 37.79 37.27 5.38
N VAL A 149 38.24 36.95 6.59
CA VAL A 149 37.86 35.73 7.32
C VAL A 149 36.82 36.12 8.36
N TYR A 150 35.62 35.57 8.24
CA TYR A 150 34.53 35.81 9.19
C TYR A 150 34.42 34.63 10.14
N TRP A 151 34.60 34.89 11.43
CA TRP A 151 34.43 33.89 12.48
C TRP A 151 33.05 33.99 13.10
N GLN A 152 32.39 32.83 13.20
CA GLN A 152 31.04 32.70 13.72
C GLN A 152 31.02 31.57 14.76
N ALA A 153 30.47 31.85 15.94
CA ALA A 153 30.19 30.82 16.95
C ALA A 153 28.93 30.02 16.59
N PHE A 154 27.94 30.69 16.02
CA PHE A 154 26.63 30.11 15.73
C PHE A 154 26.37 30.17 14.23
N VAL A 155 25.93 29.04 13.69
CA VAL A 155 25.51 28.91 12.30
C VAL A 155 24.01 28.66 12.29
N THR A 156 23.30 29.35 11.41
CA THR A 156 21.90 29.05 11.12
C THR A 156 21.83 28.23 9.85
N ARG A 157 21.18 27.05 9.90
CA ARG A 157 20.84 26.27 8.70
C ARG A 157 19.36 25.92 8.71
N THR A 158 18.76 25.98 7.54
CA THR A 158 17.39 25.53 7.30
C THR A 158 17.44 24.19 6.58
N TYR A 159 16.65 23.24 7.06
CA TYR A 159 16.51 21.91 6.50
C TYR A 159 15.08 21.68 6.08
N ASP A 160 14.89 21.17 4.85
CA ASP A 160 13.58 20.76 4.35
C ASP A 160 13.26 19.36 4.87
N ILE A 161 12.00 19.13 5.27
CA ILE A 161 11.53 17.84 5.75
C ILE A 161 10.61 17.23 4.69
N ALA A 162 10.87 15.97 4.32
CA ALA A 162 10.08 15.23 3.33
C ALA A 162 8.74 14.73 3.93
N PHE A 163 7.94 15.64 4.48
CA PHE A 163 6.63 15.37 5.06
C PHE A 163 5.63 16.46 4.65
N MET A 164 4.42 16.06 4.29
CA MET A 164 3.36 16.99 3.88
C MET A 164 2.87 17.80 5.11
N PRO A 165 2.52 19.09 4.96
CA PRO A 165 1.94 19.85 6.07
C PRO A 165 0.63 19.21 6.56
N GLY A 166 0.44 19.17 7.87
CA GLY A 166 -0.78 18.68 8.53
C GLY A 166 -0.53 17.61 9.60
N SER A 167 -1.43 17.52 10.59
CA SER A 167 -1.49 16.41 11.53
C SER A 167 -2.27 15.26 10.91
N SER A 168 -1.65 14.08 10.77
CA SER A 168 -2.38 12.87 10.42
C SER A 168 -3.05 12.32 11.67
N ASP A 169 -4.32 12.67 11.89
CA ASP A 169 -5.16 11.96 12.83
C ASP A 169 -5.55 10.63 12.19
N TYR A 170 -5.24 9.53 12.86
CA TYR A 170 -5.58 8.22 12.34
C TYR A 170 -6.19 7.31 13.39
N LEU A 171 -7.33 6.73 13.04
CA LEU A 171 -7.99 5.65 13.77
C LEU A 171 -7.86 4.37 12.92
N MET A 172 -7.10 3.39 13.42
CA MET A 172 -6.93 2.08 12.78
C MET A 172 -7.78 1.03 13.51
N GLY A 173 -9.08 1.08 13.28
CA GLY A 173 -10.10 0.27 13.95
C GLY A 173 -11.44 0.97 13.81
N GLY A 174 -12.53 0.21 13.74
CA GLY A 174 -13.87 0.77 13.64
C GLY A 174 -14.13 1.65 14.86
N ALA A 175 -14.09 2.97 14.70
CA ALA A 175 -14.77 3.84 15.62
C ALA A 175 -16.28 3.71 15.33
N PRO A 176 -17.14 3.62 16.35
CA PRO A 176 -18.56 3.84 16.11
C PRO A 176 -18.68 5.22 15.47
N ASP A 177 -19.61 5.34 14.53
CA ASP A 177 -20.02 6.61 13.93
C ASP A 177 -20.24 7.66 15.04
N SER A 178 -19.20 8.40 15.39
CA SER A 178 -19.29 9.54 16.29
C SER A 178 -19.81 10.68 15.45
N GLY A 179 -21.11 10.59 15.17
CA GLY A 179 -21.92 11.70 14.69
C GLY A 179 -21.59 12.95 15.49
N GLY A 180 -21.42 14.05 14.76
CA GLY A 180 -20.90 15.32 15.25
C GLY A 180 -21.44 15.73 16.62
N GLY A 181 -20.52 16.14 17.48
CA GLY A 181 -20.84 16.73 18.77
C GLY A 181 -21.71 17.97 18.59
N ASN A 182 -22.97 17.87 19.02
CA ASN A 182 -23.88 19.00 19.11
C ASN A 182 -23.70 19.64 20.50
N ASN A 183 -22.82 20.63 20.57
CA ASN A 183 -22.72 21.53 21.71
C ASN A 183 -23.59 22.76 21.41
N GLY A 184 -24.75 22.87 22.07
CA GLY A 184 -25.68 23.99 21.92
C GLY A 184 -26.54 24.11 23.18
N GLY A 185 -26.33 25.19 23.93
CA GLY A 185 -26.95 25.47 25.22
C GLY A 185 -28.47 25.63 25.20
N GLY A 186 -29.04 25.56 26.40
CA GLY A 186 -30.49 25.51 26.63
C GLY A 186 -31.26 26.79 26.28
N GLY A 187 -32.55 26.60 26.04
CA GLY A 187 -33.55 27.66 25.91
C GLY A 187 -34.89 27.15 25.35
N GLY A 188 -35.84 26.92 26.25
CA GLY A 188 -37.32 26.90 26.13
C GLY A 188 -38.04 26.72 24.78
N GLY A 189 -38.98 25.76 24.77
CA GLY A 189 -40.37 26.00 24.38
C GLY A 189 -40.81 25.72 22.93
N GLY A 190 -41.59 24.65 22.74
CA GLY A 190 -42.74 24.64 21.82
C GLY A 190 -42.57 24.02 20.42
N ALA A 191 -43.54 23.17 20.09
CA ALA A 191 -43.98 22.70 18.77
C ALA A 191 -43.16 21.60 18.07
N GLY A 192 -43.84 20.49 17.79
CA GLY A 192 -43.31 19.29 17.14
C GLY A 192 -42.76 19.56 15.75
N GLY A 193 -41.45 19.37 15.61
CA GLY A 193 -40.70 19.33 14.37
C GLY A 193 -40.19 17.92 14.09
N VAL A 194 -40.39 17.48 12.85
CA VAL A 194 -39.96 16.20 12.27
C VAL A 194 -38.47 15.95 12.52
N GLN A 195 -38.16 14.90 13.29
CA GLN A 195 -36.80 14.35 13.37
C GLN A 195 -36.48 13.57 12.10
N THR A 196 -35.51 14.06 11.35
CA THR A 196 -34.86 13.33 10.26
C THR A 196 -34.14 12.12 10.88
N VAL A 197 -34.68 10.92 10.69
CA VAL A 197 -34.04 9.66 11.10
C VAL A 197 -32.85 9.41 10.17
N SER A 198 -31.73 10.08 10.43
CA SER A 198 -30.41 9.65 9.97
C SER A 198 -29.81 8.78 11.06
N ASN A 199 -30.34 7.58 11.22
CA ASN A 199 -29.77 6.58 12.11
C ASN A 199 -29.83 5.24 11.38
N SER A 200 -28.71 4.84 10.77
CA SER A 200 -28.49 3.46 10.37
C SER A 200 -28.31 2.64 11.66
N PRO A 201 -29.28 1.82 12.11
CA PRO A 201 -29.22 1.15 13.41
C PRO A 201 -28.58 -0.25 13.32
N TRP A 202 -28.05 -0.63 12.15
CA TRP A 202 -27.49 -1.97 11.96
C TRP A 202 -25.99 -1.93 12.19
N VAL A 203 -25.56 -2.63 13.25
CA VAL A 203 -24.20 -2.72 13.81
C VAL A 203 -23.85 -1.66 14.87
N ASN A 204 -24.61 -1.62 15.97
CA ASN A 204 -24.03 -1.30 17.28
C ASN A 204 -23.30 -2.56 17.78
N ASP A 205 -22.12 -2.79 17.23
CA ASP A 205 -21.21 -3.79 17.76
C ASP A 205 -20.58 -3.25 19.05
N ALA A 206 -21.13 -3.66 20.19
CA ALA A 206 -20.56 -3.39 21.51
C ALA A 206 -19.19 -4.07 21.72
N SER A 207 -18.66 -4.83 20.74
CA SER A 207 -17.29 -5.35 20.71
C SER A 207 -16.32 -4.53 19.84
N ALA A 208 -16.77 -3.43 19.22
CA ALA A 208 -15.89 -2.49 18.49
C ALA A 208 -14.91 -1.74 19.42
N SER A 209 -15.15 -1.71 20.73
CA SER A 209 -14.25 -1.12 21.73
C SER A 209 -13.06 -2.01 22.11
N GLU A 210 -13.05 -3.28 21.72
CA GLU A 210 -11.93 -4.22 21.96
C GLU A 210 -10.89 -4.24 20.83
N TYR A 211 -11.19 -3.66 19.65
CA TYR A 211 -10.29 -3.64 18.51
C TYR A 211 -9.64 -2.27 18.30
N SER A 212 -8.51 -2.04 18.98
CA SER A 212 -7.52 -0.99 18.69
C SER A 212 -8.09 0.42 18.41
N ASN A 213 -8.77 0.98 19.40
CA ASN A 213 -9.06 2.40 19.57
C ASN A 213 -7.81 3.27 19.85
N GLN A 214 -6.70 2.97 19.17
CA GLN A 214 -5.46 3.74 19.23
C GLN A 214 -5.66 5.01 18.39
N THR A 215 -6.27 6.04 18.98
CA THR A 215 -6.25 7.41 18.45
C THR A 215 -4.86 7.98 18.71
N ALA A 216 -3.89 7.57 17.90
CA ALA A 216 -2.55 8.14 17.97
C ALA A 216 -2.53 9.44 17.15
N LYS A 217 -2.55 10.59 17.83
CA LYS A 217 -2.14 11.87 17.22
C LYS A 217 -0.63 11.85 17.04
N LEU A 218 -0.15 11.16 16.02
CA LEU A 218 1.28 11.07 15.73
C LEU A 218 1.74 12.38 15.06
N SER A 219 2.07 13.39 15.87
CA SER A 219 2.62 14.65 15.38
C SER A 219 4.13 14.52 15.17
N ILE A 220 4.55 14.09 13.98
CA ILE A 220 5.98 13.98 13.59
C ILE A 220 6.74 15.30 13.86
N TRP A 221 6.08 16.44 13.67
CA TRP A 221 6.65 17.76 13.93
C TRP A 221 7.00 18.00 15.40
N LYS A 222 6.16 17.53 16.34
CA LYS A 222 6.43 17.64 17.78
C LYS A 222 7.57 16.75 18.21
N ASP A 223 7.60 15.52 17.69
CA ASP A 223 8.67 14.56 17.98
C ASP A 223 10.01 15.05 17.41
N LEU A 224 9.98 15.63 16.20
CA LEU A 224 11.13 16.25 15.56
C LEU A 224 11.64 17.44 16.38
N GLU A 225 10.75 18.33 16.82
CA GLU A 225 11.12 19.48 17.64
C GLU A 225 11.75 19.04 18.97
N ALA A 226 11.14 18.06 19.66
CA ALA A 226 11.64 17.53 20.92
C ALA A 226 13.01 16.87 20.78
N THR A 227 13.19 16.05 19.73
CA THR A 227 14.46 15.36 19.44
C THR A 227 15.56 16.36 19.10
N ILE A 228 15.26 17.34 18.24
CA ILE A 228 16.23 18.37 17.87
C ILE A 228 16.60 19.19 19.11
N LYS A 229 15.65 19.64 19.93
CA LYS A 229 15.95 20.37 21.18
C LYS A 229 16.92 19.63 22.11
N GLN A 230 16.84 18.30 22.20
CA GLN A 230 17.78 17.50 23.00
C GLN A 230 19.19 17.42 22.41
N MET A 231 19.34 17.62 21.10
CA MET A 231 20.65 17.64 20.42
C MET A 231 21.31 19.03 20.41
N LEU A 232 20.57 20.10 20.74
CA LEU A 232 21.09 21.47 20.75
C LEU A 232 21.88 21.78 22.02
N SER A 233 22.77 22.76 21.92
CA SER A 233 23.45 23.36 23.07
C SER A 233 22.49 24.28 23.86
N PRO A 234 22.82 24.67 25.11
CA PRO A 234 21.97 25.56 25.93
C PRO A 234 21.65 26.92 25.27
N GLU A 235 22.48 27.36 24.33
CA GLU A 235 22.33 28.63 23.60
C GLU A 235 21.67 28.44 22.22
N GLY A 236 21.43 27.20 21.83
CA GLY A 236 20.85 26.84 20.54
C GLY A 236 19.37 27.18 20.45
N LYS A 237 18.93 27.60 19.25
CA LYS A 237 17.51 27.87 18.95
C LYS A 237 17.06 27.03 17.76
N VAL A 238 15.89 26.42 17.88
CA VAL A 238 15.20 25.73 16.79
C VAL A 238 13.86 26.41 16.52
N MET A 239 13.52 26.52 15.26
CA MET A 239 12.21 26.97 14.78
C MET A 239 11.70 25.94 13.77
N VAL A 240 10.57 25.33 14.07
CA VAL A 240 9.86 24.43 13.18
C VAL A 240 8.73 25.19 12.52
N SER A 241 8.65 25.14 11.20
CA SER A 241 7.52 25.68 10.45
C SER A 241 6.86 24.53 9.67
N GLU A 242 5.72 24.07 10.19
CA GLU A 242 4.95 22.99 9.57
C GLU A 242 4.38 23.43 8.21
N SER A 243 4.00 24.71 8.06
CA SER A 243 3.41 25.23 6.83
C SER A 243 4.40 25.33 5.68
N THR A 244 5.67 25.65 5.95
CA THR A 244 6.73 25.66 4.93
C THR A 244 7.47 24.33 4.84
N THR A 245 7.12 23.34 5.67
CA THR A 245 7.80 22.04 5.77
C THR A 245 9.31 22.14 6.08
N THR A 246 9.73 23.20 6.75
CA THR A 246 11.16 23.48 7.02
C THR A 246 11.46 23.60 8.50
N VAL A 247 12.68 23.22 8.88
CA VAL A 247 13.20 23.34 10.23
C VAL A 247 14.46 24.20 10.19
N THR A 248 14.44 25.33 10.88
CA THR A 248 15.59 26.24 10.98
C THR A 248 16.26 26.06 12.34
N VAL A 249 17.54 25.73 12.32
CA VAL A 249 18.36 25.47 13.50
C VAL A 249 19.50 26.47 13.54
N ARG A 250 19.68 27.13 14.69
CA ARG A 250 20.80 28.01 14.99
C ARG A 250 21.55 27.46 16.20
N ASP A 251 22.76 26.96 15.99
CA ASP A 251 23.62 26.45 17.06
C ASP A 251 25.09 26.43 16.64
N ARG A 252 25.98 25.89 17.48
CA ARG A 252 27.37 25.57 17.15
C ARG A 252 27.43 24.66 15.89
N PRO A 253 28.44 24.84 15.02
CA PRO A 253 28.54 24.13 13.75
C PRO A 253 28.51 22.60 13.89
N THR A 254 29.13 22.05 14.93
CA THR A 254 29.12 20.60 15.21
C THR A 254 27.70 20.07 15.43
N ASN A 255 26.90 20.76 16.24
CA ASN A 255 25.51 20.36 16.52
C ASN A 255 24.64 20.53 15.29
N VAL A 256 24.80 21.63 14.55
CA VAL A 256 24.09 21.86 13.30
C VAL A 256 24.38 20.75 12.28
N GLN A 257 25.63 20.27 12.19
CA GLN A 257 26.01 19.15 11.33
C GLN A 257 25.38 17.82 11.78
N LEU A 258 25.36 17.55 13.08
CA LEU A 258 24.69 16.36 13.64
C LEU A 258 23.18 16.37 13.34
N VAL A 259 22.52 17.52 13.52
CA VAL A 259 21.10 17.68 13.15
C VAL A 259 20.91 17.49 11.65
N GLY A 260 21.82 17.98 10.81
CA GLY A 260 21.76 17.76 9.37
C GLY A 260 21.84 16.28 8.97
N GLN A 261 22.71 15.51 9.62
CA GLN A 261 22.79 14.05 9.42
C GLN A 261 21.51 13.34 9.88
N TYR A 262 20.96 13.74 11.03
CA TYR A 262 19.69 13.21 11.53
C TYR A 262 18.54 13.49 10.56
N VAL A 263 18.38 14.74 10.11
CA VAL A 263 17.33 15.13 9.15
C VAL A 263 17.50 14.41 7.81
N HIS A 264 18.74 14.24 7.33
CA HIS A 264 19.00 13.49 6.11
C HIS A 264 18.53 12.03 6.21
N ASN A 265 18.85 11.36 7.32
CA ASN A 265 18.38 10.00 7.58
C ASN A 265 16.85 9.93 7.74
N LEU A 266 16.25 10.93 8.41
CA LEU A 266 14.81 11.01 8.55
C LEU A 266 14.11 11.14 7.19
N ASN A 267 14.57 12.07 6.35
CA ASN A 267 14.04 12.28 5.00
C ASN A 267 14.21 11.05 4.11
N SER A 268 15.36 10.38 4.19
CA SER A 268 15.59 9.12 3.47
C SER A 268 14.61 8.02 3.89
N ASN A 269 14.15 8.02 5.14
CA ASN A 269 13.14 7.06 5.60
C ASN A 269 11.71 7.49 5.26
N LEU A 270 11.36 8.77 5.37
CA LEU A 270 10.02 9.29 5.07
C LEU A 270 9.70 9.27 3.57
N SER A 271 10.69 9.48 2.71
CA SER A 271 10.53 9.53 1.25
C SER A 271 10.30 8.16 0.59
N LYS A 272 10.50 7.06 1.33
CA LYS A 272 10.29 5.71 0.78
C LYS A 272 8.81 5.48 0.49
N GLN A 273 8.53 4.79 -0.61
CA GLN A 273 7.17 4.50 -1.07
C GLN A 273 6.95 2.99 -1.23
N VAL A 274 5.71 2.55 -1.01
CA VAL A 274 5.27 1.18 -1.27
C VAL A 274 4.04 1.24 -2.17
N LEU A 275 4.09 0.55 -3.30
CA LEU A 275 2.91 0.20 -4.06
C LEU A 275 2.26 -1.01 -3.39
N VAL A 276 1.03 -0.86 -2.92
CA VAL A 276 0.26 -1.97 -2.37
C VAL A 276 -0.81 -2.36 -3.38
N LYS A 277 -0.70 -3.59 -3.86
CA LYS A 277 -1.70 -4.23 -4.71
C LYS A 277 -2.57 -5.13 -3.84
N VAL A 278 -3.87 -4.90 -3.84
CA VAL A 278 -4.84 -5.75 -3.16
C VAL A 278 -5.73 -6.42 -4.19
N GLN A 279 -5.99 -7.72 -4.04
CA GLN A 279 -6.93 -8.47 -4.87
C GLN A 279 -7.90 -9.19 -3.95
N VAL A 280 -9.20 -8.94 -4.12
CA VAL A 280 -10.26 -9.65 -3.40
C VAL A 280 -10.81 -10.73 -4.33
N LEU A 281 -10.62 -11.97 -3.93
CA LEU A 281 -11.13 -13.15 -4.61
C LEU A 281 -12.36 -13.67 -3.88
N GLU A 282 -13.39 -14.00 -4.65
CA GLU A 282 -14.53 -14.78 -4.17
C GLU A 282 -14.46 -16.17 -4.77
N VAL A 283 -14.46 -17.18 -3.89
CA VAL A 283 -14.38 -18.59 -4.25
C VAL A 283 -15.69 -19.25 -3.88
N ILE A 284 -16.46 -19.68 -4.88
CA ILE A 284 -17.66 -20.48 -4.67
C ILE A 284 -17.24 -21.94 -4.79
N LEU A 285 -17.20 -22.64 -3.66
CA LEU A 285 -16.77 -24.04 -3.59
C LEU A 285 -17.79 -24.96 -4.23
N SER A 286 -17.29 -26.00 -4.91
CA SER A 286 -18.13 -27.08 -5.44
C SER A 286 -18.60 -28.00 -4.31
N ASN A 287 -19.68 -28.75 -4.54
CA ASN A 287 -20.35 -29.59 -3.53
C ASN A 287 -19.44 -30.64 -2.85
N ASP A 288 -18.28 -30.96 -3.43
CA ASP A 288 -17.31 -31.92 -2.88
C ASP A 288 -16.40 -31.29 -1.78
N TYR A 289 -16.36 -29.96 -1.66
CA TYR A 289 -15.49 -29.22 -0.74
C TYR A 289 -16.28 -28.45 0.34
N ASN A 290 -17.17 -29.14 1.08
CA ASN A 290 -18.07 -28.52 2.06
C ASN A 290 -17.39 -27.92 3.31
N PHE A 291 -16.13 -28.27 3.58
CA PHE A 291 -15.40 -27.83 4.78
C PHE A 291 -14.60 -26.53 4.59
N GLY A 292 -14.52 -25.97 3.38
CA GLY A 292 -13.74 -24.77 3.06
C GLY A 292 -12.54 -25.07 2.15
N ILE A 293 -11.74 -24.05 1.86
CA ILE A 293 -10.53 -24.20 1.05
C ILE A 293 -9.52 -25.14 1.75
N ASN A 294 -9.08 -26.18 1.03
CA ASN A 294 -8.00 -27.05 1.51
C ASN A 294 -6.62 -26.48 1.12
N TRP A 295 -6.01 -25.76 2.05
CA TRP A 295 -4.71 -25.11 1.85
C TRP A 295 -3.54 -26.08 1.67
N ALA A 296 -3.62 -27.30 2.22
CA ALA A 296 -2.60 -28.33 2.00
C ALA A 296 -2.64 -28.87 0.56
N LEU A 297 -3.83 -29.06 -0.01
CA LEU A 297 -4.00 -29.45 -1.41
C LEU A 297 -3.51 -28.33 -2.36
N ILE A 298 -3.76 -27.07 -2.00
CA ILE A 298 -3.23 -25.92 -2.75
C ILE A 298 -1.70 -25.90 -2.69
N ALA A 299 -1.10 -26.13 -1.52
CA ALA A 299 0.35 -26.18 -1.37
C ALA A 299 0.99 -27.24 -2.29
N ASN A 300 0.32 -28.39 -2.48
CA ASN A 300 0.76 -29.41 -3.42
C ASN A 300 0.72 -28.92 -4.88
N ALA A 301 -0.21 -28.04 -5.25
CA ALA A 301 -0.25 -27.43 -6.59
C ALA A 301 0.94 -26.49 -6.86
N PHE A 302 1.66 -26.04 -5.83
CA PHE A 302 2.90 -25.27 -5.97
C PHE A 302 4.14 -26.16 -6.18
N THR A 303 4.03 -27.49 -5.99
CA THR A 303 5.14 -28.44 -6.22
C THR A 303 5.50 -28.46 -7.71
N GLY A 304 6.68 -27.92 -8.06
CA GLY A 304 7.12 -27.75 -9.45
C GLY A 304 7.05 -26.31 -10.01
N SER A 305 6.52 -25.35 -9.24
CA SER A 305 6.53 -23.92 -9.61
C SER A 305 7.75 -23.17 -9.01
N LYS A 306 8.06 -21.96 -9.50
CA LYS A 306 9.11 -21.08 -8.94
C LYS A 306 8.71 -20.42 -7.61
N TYR A 307 7.59 -20.82 -7.01
CA TYR A 307 7.05 -20.23 -5.79
C TYR A 307 6.80 -21.31 -4.74
N LEU A 308 7.08 -21.01 -3.47
CA LEU A 308 6.68 -21.83 -2.33
C LEU A 308 5.44 -21.22 -1.70
N LEU A 309 4.48 -22.09 -1.34
CA LEU A 309 3.36 -21.72 -0.47
C LEU A 309 3.63 -22.30 0.92
N ASN A 310 3.87 -21.45 1.92
CA ASN A 310 3.92 -21.90 3.31
C ASN A 310 2.48 -21.95 3.85
N ALA A 311 1.89 -23.15 3.83
CA ALA A 311 0.51 -23.40 4.27
C ALA A 311 0.42 -24.25 5.54
N ASN A 312 1.39 -24.13 6.45
CA ASN A 312 1.39 -24.89 7.69
C ASN A 312 0.37 -24.31 8.70
N TYR A 313 -0.42 -25.19 9.33
CA TYR A 313 -1.43 -24.79 10.31
C TYR A 313 -0.78 -23.99 11.45
N GLY A 314 -1.22 -22.73 11.66
CA GLY A 314 -0.73 -21.85 12.73
C GLY A 314 0.27 -20.77 12.34
N THR A 315 0.63 -20.62 11.06
CA THR A 315 1.46 -19.51 10.54
C THR A 315 0.76 -18.72 9.43
N PRO A 316 1.05 -17.41 9.23
CA PRO A 316 0.44 -16.63 8.16
C PRO A 316 0.83 -17.19 6.78
N ILE A 317 -0.19 -17.48 5.95
CA ILE A 317 -0.01 -18.06 4.62
C ILE A 317 0.60 -17.01 3.69
N SER A 318 1.76 -17.32 3.09
CA SER A 318 2.47 -16.43 2.18
C SER A 318 3.02 -17.20 0.97
N ILE A 319 3.07 -16.50 -0.18
CA ILE A 319 3.71 -16.98 -1.40
C ILE A 319 5.06 -16.28 -1.52
N THR A 320 6.14 -17.06 -1.51
CA THR A 320 7.51 -16.56 -1.64
C THR A 320 8.17 -17.10 -2.92
N PRO A 321 8.95 -16.28 -3.65
CA PRO A 321 9.70 -16.77 -4.80
C PRO A 321 10.88 -17.64 -4.36
N LEU A 322 11.06 -18.79 -5.00
CA LEU A 322 12.24 -19.64 -4.87
C LEU A 322 13.43 -18.96 -5.55
N SER A 323 14.50 -18.72 -4.79
CA SER A 323 15.79 -18.40 -5.39
C SER A 323 16.35 -19.63 -6.12
N PRO A 324 17.14 -19.48 -7.21
CA PRO A 324 17.57 -20.60 -8.07
C PRO A 324 18.43 -21.69 -7.42
N GLN A 325 18.64 -21.67 -6.10
CA GLN A 325 19.59 -22.52 -5.39
C GLN A 325 18.97 -23.39 -4.29
N SER A 326 17.64 -23.45 -4.19
CA SER A 326 16.96 -24.32 -3.22
C SER A 326 15.75 -25.03 -3.83
N ALA A 327 15.99 -25.79 -4.90
CA ALA A 327 15.15 -26.93 -5.19
C ALA A 327 15.41 -28.00 -4.13
N LEU A 328 14.76 -27.89 -2.97
CA LEU A 328 14.64 -28.99 -2.04
C LEU A 328 13.76 -30.05 -2.70
N VAL A 329 14.41 -30.96 -3.42
CA VAL A 329 13.99 -32.35 -3.42
C VAL A 329 14.02 -32.76 -1.96
N GLN A 330 12.85 -32.97 -1.36
CA GLN A 330 12.77 -33.63 -0.07
C GLN A 330 13.17 -35.09 -0.32
N GLU A 331 14.47 -35.38 -0.31
CA GLU A 331 14.97 -36.73 -0.13
C GLU A 331 14.56 -37.18 1.27
N ILE A 332 13.40 -37.83 1.36
CA ILE A 332 13.13 -38.76 2.45
C ILE A 332 13.96 -40.00 2.12
N GLN A 333 15.02 -40.22 2.89
CA GLN A 333 15.82 -41.43 2.81
C GLN A 333 14.91 -42.66 2.86
N GLY A 334 14.93 -43.48 1.80
CA GLY A 334 14.78 -44.92 1.94
C GLY A 334 13.41 -45.56 1.76
N THR A 335 12.43 -44.94 1.10
CA THR A 335 11.20 -45.67 0.68
C THR A 335 10.76 -45.30 -0.73
N THR A 336 10.90 -46.25 -1.65
CA THR A 336 10.33 -46.21 -2.99
C THR A 336 8.81 -46.29 -2.91
N THR A 337 8.11 -45.17 -3.08
CA THR A 337 6.67 -45.13 -3.34
C THR A 337 6.41 -44.52 -4.72
N PRO A 338 5.32 -44.93 -5.40
CA PRO A 338 5.17 -44.76 -6.84
C PRO A 338 4.99 -43.30 -7.21
N VAL A 339 5.55 -42.93 -8.37
CA VAL A 339 5.33 -41.65 -9.04
C VAL A 339 3.82 -41.42 -9.16
N VAL A 340 3.28 -40.55 -8.32
CA VAL A 340 1.94 -40.00 -8.49
C VAL A 340 1.99 -39.13 -9.75
N PRO A 341 1.12 -39.34 -10.76
CA PRO A 341 1.09 -38.48 -11.93
C PRO A 341 0.76 -37.06 -11.46
N LEU A 342 1.72 -36.14 -11.61
CA LEU A 342 1.46 -34.73 -11.38
C LEU A 342 0.37 -34.28 -12.37
N PRO A 343 -0.64 -33.51 -11.93
CA PRO A 343 -1.64 -32.98 -12.84
C PRO A 343 -0.97 -32.16 -13.95
N GLU A 344 -1.23 -32.55 -15.20
CA GLU A 344 -0.58 -32.07 -16.44
C GLU A 344 -0.80 -30.58 -16.76
N TYR A 345 -1.52 -29.85 -15.89
CA TYR A 345 -1.97 -28.48 -16.12
C TYR A 345 -1.39 -27.44 -15.15
N GLY A 346 -0.28 -27.74 -14.47
CA GLY A 346 0.54 -26.71 -13.81
C GLY A 346 1.38 -25.95 -14.83
N LEU A 347 1.42 -24.61 -14.74
CA LEU A 347 2.24 -23.73 -15.58
C LEU A 347 3.71 -24.22 -15.61
N ARG A 348 4.08 -24.95 -16.67
CA ARG A 348 5.45 -25.38 -16.93
C ARG A 348 6.31 -24.13 -17.07
N ASN A 349 7.35 -24.06 -16.24
CA ASN A 349 8.53 -23.19 -16.30
C ASN A 349 8.65 -22.32 -17.58
N THR A 350 7.85 -21.26 -17.69
CA THR A 350 8.06 -20.22 -18.70
C THR A 350 9.01 -19.19 -18.11
N SER A 351 10.03 -18.81 -18.86
CA SER A 351 11.03 -17.79 -18.54
C SER A 351 10.46 -16.38 -18.28
N ALA A 352 9.17 -16.14 -18.57
CA ALA A 352 8.46 -14.93 -18.20
C ALA A 352 8.06 -14.97 -16.71
N GLY A 353 8.32 -13.89 -15.97
CA GLY A 353 7.98 -13.76 -14.54
C GLY A 353 6.48 -13.77 -14.28
N VAL A 354 5.88 -14.96 -14.32
CA VAL A 354 4.46 -15.17 -14.00
C VAL A 354 4.26 -14.92 -12.50
N PRO A 355 3.41 -13.96 -12.09
CA PRO A 355 3.19 -13.66 -10.68
C PRO A 355 2.65 -14.86 -9.90
N GLY A 356 3.19 -15.12 -8.70
CA GLY A 356 2.84 -16.30 -7.88
C GLY A 356 1.35 -16.46 -7.55
N TYR A 357 0.57 -15.39 -7.52
CA TYR A 357 -0.88 -15.45 -7.30
C TYR A 357 -1.65 -16.17 -8.42
N THR A 358 -1.11 -16.24 -9.64
CA THR A 358 -1.77 -16.93 -10.77
C THR A 358 -1.83 -18.45 -10.56
N VAL A 359 -0.78 -19.02 -9.96
CA VAL A 359 -0.73 -20.43 -9.53
C VAL A 359 -1.79 -20.67 -8.46
N LEU A 360 -1.90 -19.77 -7.47
CA LEU A 360 -2.94 -19.84 -6.45
C LEU A 360 -4.35 -19.81 -7.06
N VAL A 361 -4.64 -18.88 -7.98
CA VAL A 361 -5.96 -18.80 -8.64
C VAL A 361 -6.26 -20.10 -9.38
N SER A 362 -5.30 -20.66 -10.11
CA SER A 362 -5.50 -21.93 -10.82
C SER A 362 -5.74 -23.12 -9.86
N ALA A 363 -5.08 -23.14 -8.71
CA ALA A 363 -5.29 -24.16 -7.68
C ALA A 363 -6.65 -24.00 -6.99
N LEU A 364 -7.08 -22.76 -6.72
CA LEU A 364 -8.42 -22.46 -6.18
C LEU A 364 -9.52 -22.83 -7.20
N GLN A 365 -9.26 -22.65 -8.49
CA GLN A 365 -10.18 -23.06 -9.56
C GLN A 365 -10.43 -24.57 -9.62
N GLN A 366 -9.50 -25.39 -9.11
CA GLN A 366 -9.72 -26.84 -9.00
C GLN A 366 -10.74 -27.20 -7.91
N GLN A 367 -10.84 -26.39 -6.85
CA GLN A 367 -11.75 -26.64 -5.72
C GLN A 367 -13.10 -25.91 -5.87
N GLY A 368 -13.19 -24.89 -6.73
CA GLY A 368 -14.41 -24.10 -6.92
C GLY A 368 -14.33 -23.10 -8.06
N LYS A 369 -15.40 -22.31 -8.23
CA LYS A 369 -15.41 -21.18 -9.17
C LYS A 369 -14.80 -19.96 -8.50
N VAL A 370 -13.73 -19.43 -9.07
CA VAL A 370 -13.03 -18.25 -8.56
C VAL A 370 -13.36 -17.04 -9.41
N ALA A 371 -13.79 -15.95 -8.77
CA ALA A 371 -14.00 -14.65 -9.39
C ALA A 371 -13.15 -13.58 -8.69
N ILE A 372 -12.52 -12.71 -9.47
CA ILE A 372 -11.84 -11.52 -8.95
C ILE A 372 -12.90 -10.43 -8.81
N VAL A 373 -13.22 -10.04 -7.59
CA VAL A 373 -14.28 -9.05 -7.30
C VAL A 373 -13.73 -7.63 -7.35
N SER A 374 -12.51 -7.41 -6.84
CA SER A 374 -11.87 -6.09 -6.89
C SER A 374 -10.35 -6.19 -6.86
N GLU A 375 -9.68 -5.25 -7.54
CA GLU A 375 -8.21 -5.13 -7.57
C GLU A 375 -7.76 -3.66 -7.40
N PRO A 376 -7.93 -3.05 -6.20
CA PRO A 376 -7.40 -1.71 -5.97
C PRO A 376 -5.86 -1.74 -5.88
N ARG A 377 -5.23 -0.70 -6.44
CA ARG A 377 -3.79 -0.44 -6.35
C ARG A 377 -3.59 0.96 -5.79
N VAL A 378 -2.73 1.09 -4.79
CA VAL A 378 -2.41 2.39 -4.18
C VAL A 378 -0.93 2.50 -3.91
N VAL A 379 -0.39 3.71 -4.09
CA VAL A 379 0.97 4.04 -3.65
C VAL A 379 0.85 4.75 -2.31
N CYS A 380 1.54 4.20 -1.32
CA CYS A 380 1.56 4.70 0.05
C CYS A 380 2.95 5.20 0.40
N LEU A 381 3.05 6.31 1.13
CA LEU A 381 4.31 6.76 1.74
C LEU A 381 4.62 5.96 3.00
N ASN A 382 5.91 5.83 3.31
CA ASN A 382 6.35 5.12 4.52
C ASN A 382 5.84 5.82 5.78
N ASN A 383 5.30 5.03 6.72
CA ASN A 383 4.75 5.52 7.98
C ASN A 383 3.56 6.49 7.81
N GLN A 384 2.85 6.43 6.69
CA GLN A 384 1.64 7.20 6.42
C GLN A 384 0.50 6.29 6.02
N VAL A 385 -0.70 6.61 6.51
CA VAL A 385 -1.90 5.88 6.16
C VAL A 385 -2.40 6.34 4.82
N SER A 386 -2.75 5.38 3.97
CA SER A 386 -3.53 5.62 2.77
C SER A 386 -4.89 4.95 2.88
N VAL A 387 -5.94 5.65 2.44
CA VAL A 387 -7.31 5.15 2.42
C VAL A 387 -7.80 5.02 0.98
N ILE A 388 -8.48 3.92 0.68
CA ILE A 388 -9.17 3.67 -0.58
C ILE A 388 -10.65 3.45 -0.24
N LYS A 389 -11.55 4.20 -0.88
CA LYS A 389 -13.00 4.02 -0.74
C LYS A 389 -13.62 3.81 -2.12
N ILE A 390 -14.21 2.65 -2.34
CA ILE A 390 -14.96 2.27 -3.53
C ILE A 390 -16.37 1.97 -3.06
N ILE A 391 -17.22 2.99 -3.04
CA ILE A 391 -18.57 2.90 -2.48
C ILE A 391 -19.63 3.18 -3.54
N ALA A 392 -20.76 2.48 -3.44
CA ALA A 392 -21.99 2.71 -4.15
C ALA A 392 -23.04 3.21 -3.16
N GLN A 393 -23.68 4.33 -3.48
CA GLN A 393 -24.75 4.92 -2.69
C GLN A 393 -26.07 4.76 -3.43
N GLU A 394 -27.06 4.13 -2.80
CA GLU A 394 -28.42 4.01 -3.31
C GLU A 394 -29.40 4.60 -2.30
N SER A 395 -30.37 5.39 -2.78
CA SER A 395 -31.43 5.91 -1.92
C SER A 395 -32.62 4.95 -1.86
N TYR A 396 -33.20 4.79 -0.67
CA TYR A 396 -34.38 3.95 -0.43
C TYR A 396 -35.42 4.72 0.37
N VAL A 397 -36.68 4.27 0.36
CA VAL A 397 -37.73 4.89 1.17
C VAL A 397 -37.63 4.41 2.62
N ALA A 398 -37.09 5.25 3.50
CA ALA A 398 -36.86 4.90 4.90
C ALA A 398 -38.11 5.07 5.76
N SER A 399 -38.93 6.09 5.48
CA SER A 399 -40.17 6.34 6.23
C SER A 399 -41.21 7.06 5.37
N VAL A 400 -42.47 6.71 5.61
CA VAL A 400 -43.64 7.40 5.04
C VAL A 400 -44.50 7.86 6.22
N GLN A 401 -44.60 9.17 6.42
CA GLN A 401 -45.47 9.76 7.43
C GLN A 401 -46.74 10.28 6.75
N SER A 402 -47.89 9.84 7.23
CA SER A 402 -49.20 10.34 6.78
C SER A 402 -49.82 11.13 7.93
N SER A 403 -50.00 12.44 7.75
CA SER A 403 -50.74 13.28 8.68
C SER A 403 -52.13 13.54 8.13
N SER A 404 -53.17 13.24 8.93
CA SER A 404 -54.54 13.65 8.63
C SER A 404 -54.81 14.97 9.35
N ILE A 405 -54.95 16.06 8.60
CA ILE A 405 -55.43 17.33 9.17
C ILE A 405 -56.95 17.23 9.29
N GLY A 406 -57.45 16.99 10.50
CA GLY A 406 -58.88 16.95 10.80
C GLY A 406 -59.45 18.36 10.95
N GLY A 407 -60.23 18.80 9.95
CA GLY A 407 -61.12 19.96 10.04
C GLY A 407 -62.54 19.52 9.69
N GLY A 408 -63.50 19.84 10.56
CA GLY A 408 -64.87 19.33 10.50
C GLY A 408 -65.56 19.47 9.14
N THR A 409 -66.29 18.41 8.78
CA THR A 409 -67.20 18.26 7.63
C THR A 409 -66.61 18.54 6.24
N SER A 410 -66.19 17.45 5.58
CA SER A 410 -66.33 17.16 4.14
C SER A 410 -65.10 17.10 3.22
N LEU A 411 -63.85 17.33 3.66
CA LEU A 411 -62.66 16.99 2.84
C LEU A 411 -61.47 16.59 3.71
N ASN A 412 -61.12 15.31 3.72
CA ASN A 412 -59.94 14.79 4.42
C ASN A 412 -58.74 14.79 3.44
N THR A 413 -57.96 15.88 3.39
CA THR A 413 -56.73 15.90 2.58
C THR A 413 -55.64 15.12 3.32
N ILE A 414 -55.33 13.91 2.83
CA ILE A 414 -54.20 13.12 3.31
C ILE A 414 -52.94 13.64 2.60
N THR A 415 -52.01 14.22 3.33
CA THR A 415 -50.67 14.52 2.81
C THR A 415 -49.71 13.44 3.28
N SER A 416 -49.04 12.78 2.33
CA SER A 416 -48.00 11.79 2.61
C SER A 416 -46.63 12.42 2.39
N GLN A 417 -45.81 12.46 3.43
CA GLN A 417 -44.42 12.88 3.35
C GLN A 417 -43.53 11.64 3.29
N ILE A 418 -42.72 11.52 2.23
CA ILE A 418 -41.75 10.44 2.04
C ILE A 418 -40.37 10.96 2.46
N THR A 419 -39.74 10.29 3.41
CA THR A 419 -38.36 10.56 3.83
C THR A 419 -37.42 9.51 3.23
N PRO A 420 -36.54 9.89 2.29
CA PRO A 420 -35.54 8.96 1.75
C PRO A 420 -34.42 8.71 2.76
N GLY A 421 -33.91 7.47 2.79
CA GLY A 421 -32.66 7.08 3.44
C GLY A 421 -31.60 6.75 2.37
N ASN A 422 -30.33 6.78 2.77
CA ASN A 422 -29.20 6.46 1.90
C ASN A 422 -28.52 5.18 2.39
N LEU A 423 -28.36 4.21 1.48
CA LEU A 423 -27.62 2.99 1.70
C LEU A 423 -26.26 3.10 1.01
N VAL A 424 -25.18 3.07 1.79
CA VAL A 424 -23.82 3.05 1.26
C VAL A 424 -23.25 1.64 1.42
N THR A 425 -22.87 1.01 0.32
CA THR A 425 -22.19 -0.30 0.30
C THR A 425 -20.92 -0.20 -0.53
N GLY A 426 -19.91 -1.04 -0.27
CA GLY A 426 -18.66 -1.00 -1.02
C GLY A 426 -17.46 -1.46 -0.21
N LEU A 427 -16.27 -1.14 -0.72
CA LEU A 427 -14.98 -1.47 -0.10
C LEU A 427 -14.32 -0.20 0.44
N THR A 428 -14.03 -0.17 1.73
CA THR A 428 -13.13 0.81 2.34
C THR A 428 -11.89 0.09 2.85
N LEU A 429 -10.70 0.53 2.42
CA LEU A 429 -9.42 -0.07 2.77
C LEU A 429 -8.49 0.99 3.34
N TYR A 430 -7.94 0.72 4.51
CA TYR A 430 -6.90 1.51 5.15
C TYR A 430 -5.61 0.71 5.20
N ILE A 431 -4.52 1.36 4.81
CA ILE A 431 -3.21 0.73 4.70
C ILE A 431 -2.17 1.62 5.37
N LEU A 432 -1.46 1.08 6.36
CA LEU A 432 -0.26 1.69 6.92
C LEU A 432 0.95 0.78 6.63
N PRO A 433 1.86 1.18 5.71
CA PRO A 433 3.13 0.51 5.52
C PRO A 433 4.22 1.13 6.40
N LYS A 434 5.11 0.28 6.92
CA LYS A 434 6.37 0.65 7.53
C LYS A 434 7.50 -0.19 6.95
N ILE A 435 8.43 0.46 6.26
CA ILE A 435 9.55 -0.19 5.58
C ILE A 435 10.75 -0.22 6.52
N MET A 436 11.31 -1.41 6.73
CA MET A 436 12.52 -1.59 7.55
C MET A 436 13.36 -2.72 6.95
N GLN A 437 14.62 -2.43 6.60
CA GLN A 437 15.58 -3.43 6.12
C GLN A 437 15.05 -4.34 4.99
N GLY A 438 14.33 -3.78 4.00
CA GLY A 438 13.77 -4.54 2.88
C GLY A 438 12.49 -5.34 3.18
N LYS A 439 12.04 -5.32 4.44
CA LYS A 439 10.75 -5.87 4.87
C LYS A 439 9.72 -4.75 5.02
N VAL A 440 8.47 -5.08 4.73
CA VAL A 440 7.33 -4.18 4.85
C VAL A 440 6.44 -4.71 5.96
N TYR A 441 6.43 -3.99 7.08
CA TYR A 441 5.37 -4.13 8.07
C TYR A 441 4.12 -3.48 7.49
N LEU A 442 3.05 -4.23 7.37
CA LEU A 442 1.82 -3.77 6.77
C LEU A 442 0.69 -3.98 7.77
N GLN A 443 0.06 -2.88 8.19
CA GLN A 443 -1.23 -2.94 8.84
C GLN A 443 -2.31 -2.62 7.81
N VAL A 444 -3.27 -3.52 7.69
CA VAL A 444 -4.38 -3.40 6.76
C VAL A 444 -5.67 -3.55 7.54
N ALA A 445 -6.52 -2.53 7.44
CA ALA A 445 -7.89 -2.61 7.90
C ALA A 445 -8.81 -2.43 6.70
N ALA A 446 -9.79 -3.31 6.49
CA ALA A 446 -10.80 -3.04 5.49
C ALA A 446 -12.19 -3.47 5.92
N ASP A 447 -13.14 -2.81 5.27
CA ASP A 447 -14.57 -2.93 5.43
C ASP A 447 -15.13 -3.20 4.04
N LEU A 448 -15.74 -4.38 3.88
CA LEU A 448 -16.40 -4.79 2.66
C LEU A 448 -17.88 -4.99 2.96
N SER A 449 -18.70 -4.13 2.36
CA SER A 449 -20.16 -4.15 2.49
C SER A 449 -20.80 -4.42 1.13
N ALA A 450 -21.73 -5.37 1.05
CA ALA A 450 -22.46 -5.73 -0.16
C ALA A 450 -23.98 -5.72 0.11
N LYS A 451 -24.75 -5.17 -0.84
CA LYS A 451 -26.21 -5.20 -0.81
C LYS A 451 -26.71 -6.61 -1.09
N GLN A 452 -27.54 -7.18 -0.20
CA GLN A 452 -28.15 -8.49 -0.39
C GLN A 452 -29.51 -8.38 -1.08
N SER A 453 -30.43 -7.59 -0.53
CA SER A 453 -31.75 -7.33 -1.12
C SER A 453 -32.41 -6.13 -0.47
N ILE A 454 -33.36 -5.49 -1.15
CA ILE A 454 -34.25 -4.49 -0.54
C ILE A 454 -35.65 -5.09 -0.52
N THR A 455 -36.20 -5.32 0.67
CA THR A 455 -37.56 -5.85 0.83
C THR A 455 -38.51 -4.72 1.16
N THR A 456 -39.62 -4.63 0.42
CA THR A 456 -40.69 -3.69 0.75
C THR A 456 -41.56 -4.27 1.84
N PHE A 457 -41.74 -3.53 2.94
CA PHE A 457 -42.70 -3.82 3.97
C PHE A 457 -43.85 -2.82 3.86
N THR A 458 -45.07 -3.33 3.70
CA THR A 458 -46.27 -2.52 3.55
C THR A 458 -47.14 -2.67 4.80
N SER A 459 -47.53 -1.55 5.40
CA SER A 459 -48.49 -1.51 6.50
C SER A 459 -49.57 -0.49 6.15
N GLY A 460 -50.80 -0.97 5.90
CA GLY A 460 -51.90 -0.12 5.42
C GLY A 460 -51.64 0.43 4.01
N SER A 461 -51.81 1.75 3.82
CA SER A 461 -51.55 2.46 2.54
C SER A 461 -50.11 2.93 2.36
N SER A 462 -49.23 2.68 3.35
CA SER A 462 -47.84 3.12 3.33
C SER A 462 -46.90 1.92 3.12
N SER A 463 -45.91 2.08 2.24
CA SER A 463 -44.86 1.10 2.01
C SER A 463 -43.49 1.69 2.31
N VAL A 464 -42.66 0.93 3.02
CA VAL A 464 -41.26 1.28 3.36
C VAL A 464 -40.32 0.23 2.80
N GLN A 465 -39.08 0.61 2.51
CA GLN A 465 -38.05 -0.28 1.98
C GLN A 465 -37.02 -0.60 3.06
N LEU A 466 -36.79 -1.88 3.31
CA LEU A 466 -35.77 -2.36 4.25
C LEU A 466 -34.60 -2.99 3.47
N PRO A 467 -33.45 -2.30 3.38
CA PRO A 467 -32.25 -2.88 2.80
C PRO A 467 -31.62 -3.89 3.76
N SER A 468 -31.21 -5.04 3.22
CA SER A 468 -30.37 -6.03 3.88
C SER A 468 -28.97 -5.97 3.27
N ILE A 469 -27.94 -5.84 4.11
CA ILE A 469 -26.54 -5.78 3.72
C ILE A 469 -25.74 -6.88 4.41
N THR A 470 -24.71 -7.37 3.73
CA THR A 470 -23.67 -8.21 4.31
C THR A 470 -22.40 -7.38 4.44
N ALA A 471 -21.85 -7.25 5.65
CA ALA A 471 -20.60 -6.55 5.92
C ALA A 471 -19.52 -7.51 6.41
N LYS A 472 -18.27 -7.26 6.04
CA LYS A 472 -17.08 -8.02 6.43
C LYS A 472 -16.00 -7.01 6.83
N HIS A 473 -15.52 -7.12 8.07
CA HIS A 473 -14.46 -6.25 8.58
C HIS A 473 -13.21 -7.08 8.88
N PHE A 474 -12.04 -6.55 8.56
CA PHE A 474 -10.76 -7.14 8.93
C PHE A 474 -9.76 -6.08 9.37
N ASN A 475 -8.92 -6.40 10.36
CA ASN A 475 -7.81 -5.58 10.81
C ASN A 475 -6.63 -6.52 11.13
N GLN A 476 -5.63 -6.54 10.26
CA GLN A 476 -4.48 -7.43 10.39
C GLN A 476 -3.17 -6.66 10.29
N ARG A 477 -2.23 -7.00 11.18
CA ARG A 477 -0.82 -6.60 11.10
C ARG A 477 -0.02 -7.78 10.59
N SER A 478 0.82 -7.54 9.60
CA SER A 478 1.65 -8.56 8.98
C SER A 478 3.02 -8.03 8.63
N LEU A 479 4.00 -8.94 8.54
CA LEU A 479 5.33 -8.67 8.04
C LEU A 479 5.49 -9.42 6.72
N ILE A 480 5.77 -8.69 5.64
CA ILE A 480 5.84 -9.25 4.29
C ILE A 480 7.14 -8.72 3.63
N HIS A 481 7.83 -9.53 2.84
CA HIS A 481 8.94 -9.01 2.03
C HIS A 481 8.40 -8.24 0.81
N SER A 482 9.20 -7.33 0.28
CA SER A 482 8.83 -6.64 -0.96
C SER A 482 8.69 -7.64 -2.11
N GLY A 483 7.51 -7.71 -2.72
CA GLY A 483 7.18 -8.58 -3.85
C GLY A 483 6.47 -9.88 -3.47
N ASP A 484 6.48 -10.27 -2.19
CA ASP A 484 5.75 -11.45 -1.72
C ASP A 484 4.23 -11.15 -1.62
N THR A 485 3.41 -12.18 -1.81
CA THR A 485 1.95 -12.06 -1.65
C THR A 485 1.53 -12.68 -0.32
N LEU A 486 0.96 -11.86 0.56
CA LEU A 486 0.26 -12.32 1.75
C LEU A 486 -1.16 -12.73 1.38
N ILE A 487 -1.59 -13.88 1.90
CA ILE A 487 -2.96 -14.37 1.77
C ILE A 487 -3.69 -14.18 3.10
N LEU A 488 -4.73 -13.37 3.09
CA LEU A 488 -5.71 -13.30 4.16
C LEU A 488 -6.92 -14.15 3.75
N SER A 489 -6.99 -15.38 4.25
CA SER A 489 -8.20 -16.23 4.14
C SER A 489 -9.00 -16.10 5.43
N GLY A 490 -10.33 -16.07 5.38
CA GLY A 490 -11.05 -16.09 6.66
C GLY A 490 -12.57 -16.07 6.68
N PHE A 491 -13.27 -15.78 5.58
CA PHE A 491 -14.73 -15.61 5.65
C PHE A 491 -15.46 -16.64 4.80
N ARG A 492 -15.82 -17.76 5.46
CA ARG A 492 -16.69 -18.79 4.90
C ARG A 492 -18.15 -18.45 5.17
N GLN A 493 -18.92 -18.25 4.11
CA GLN A 493 -20.36 -18.11 4.16
C GLN A 493 -21.00 -19.39 3.63
N VAL A 494 -21.80 -20.05 4.47
CA VAL A 494 -22.60 -21.21 4.06
C VAL A 494 -24.04 -20.75 3.90
N SER A 495 -24.59 -20.95 2.71
CA SER A 495 -26.00 -20.74 2.44
C SER A 495 -26.66 -22.07 2.09
N ASN A 496 -27.72 -22.41 2.81
CA ASN A 496 -28.51 -23.60 2.55
C ASN A 496 -29.82 -23.16 1.89
N GLN A 497 -30.02 -23.58 0.63
CA GLN A 497 -31.29 -23.39 -0.06
C GLN A 497 -31.99 -24.74 -0.16
N ALA A 498 -33.04 -24.92 0.65
CA ALA A 498 -33.92 -26.07 0.56
C ALA A 498 -34.96 -25.81 -0.54
N GLY A 499 -34.94 -26.61 -1.60
CA GLY A 499 -35.90 -26.57 -2.70
C GLY A 499 -36.73 -27.85 -2.74
N ALA A 500 -38.05 -27.70 -2.91
CA ALA A 500 -38.89 -28.83 -3.28
C ALA A 500 -38.93 -28.93 -4.81
N MET A 501 -38.42 -30.02 -5.39
CA MET A 501 -38.58 -30.28 -6.81
C MET A 501 -39.98 -30.83 -7.04
N GLN A 502 -40.78 -30.17 -7.88
CA GLN A 502 -42.13 -30.65 -8.22
C GLN A 502 -42.06 -31.47 -9.51
N LEU A 503 -42.61 -32.69 -9.48
CA LEU A 503 -42.81 -33.50 -10.69
C LEU A 503 -44.28 -33.31 -11.13
N PHE A 504 -44.49 -32.86 -12.37
CA PHE A 504 -45.82 -32.50 -12.90
C PHE A 504 -46.62 -31.50 -12.05
N GLY A 505 -45.96 -30.52 -11.44
CA GLY A 505 -46.64 -29.49 -10.63
C GLY A 505 -47.20 -29.98 -9.28
N SER A 506 -46.97 -31.24 -8.91
CA SER A 506 -47.32 -31.79 -7.60
C SER A 506 -46.08 -31.90 -6.72
N GLN A 507 -46.14 -31.29 -5.54
CA GLN A 507 -45.09 -31.36 -4.52
C GLN A 507 -45.10 -32.72 -3.77
N ALA A 508 -46.19 -33.49 -3.86
CA ALA A 508 -46.34 -34.81 -3.24
C ALA A 508 -45.61 -35.92 -4.01
N LEU A 509 -45.43 -35.75 -5.32
CA LEU A 509 -44.67 -36.66 -6.20
C LEU A 509 -43.22 -36.18 -6.43
N GLY A 510 -42.82 -35.15 -5.70
CA GLY A 510 -41.56 -34.43 -5.85
C GLY A 510 -40.59 -34.65 -4.69
N GLY A 511 -39.29 -34.76 -4.99
CA GLY A 511 -38.24 -34.91 -3.98
C GLY A 511 -37.89 -33.60 -3.27
N LYS A 512 -37.43 -33.69 -2.01
CA LYS A 512 -36.80 -32.57 -1.31
C LYS A 512 -35.29 -32.59 -1.61
N GLY A 513 -34.79 -31.55 -2.26
CA GLY A 513 -33.37 -31.34 -2.50
C GLY A 513 -32.87 -30.15 -1.68
N SER A 514 -31.77 -30.30 -0.96
CA SER A 514 -31.07 -29.17 -0.36
C SER A 514 -29.82 -28.88 -1.19
N ILE A 515 -29.69 -27.66 -1.69
CA ILE A 515 -28.46 -27.20 -2.34
C ILE A 515 -27.73 -26.33 -1.32
N GLN A 516 -26.60 -26.83 -0.83
CA GLN A 516 -25.68 -26.07 0.01
C GLN A 516 -24.68 -25.35 -0.91
N ARG A 517 -24.57 -24.03 -0.78
CA ARG A 517 -23.54 -23.23 -1.45
C ARG A 517 -22.62 -22.63 -0.40
N THR A 518 -21.33 -22.89 -0.54
CA THR A 518 -20.29 -22.34 0.33
C THR A 518 -19.44 -21.35 -0.46
N GLY A 519 -19.46 -20.09 -0.06
CA GLY A 519 -18.60 -19.04 -0.59
C GLY A 519 -17.51 -18.69 0.40
N GLU A 520 -16.28 -18.51 -0.07
CA GLU A 520 -15.15 -18.06 0.73
C GLU A 520 -14.51 -16.82 0.10
N THR A 521 -14.23 -15.80 0.92
CA THR A 521 -13.52 -14.59 0.48
C THR A 521 -12.05 -14.68 0.87
N VAL A 522 -11.17 -14.52 -0.12
CA VAL A 522 -9.71 -14.52 0.04
C VAL A 522 -9.18 -13.16 -0.40
N VAL A 523 -8.41 -12.50 0.45
CA VAL A 523 -7.77 -11.21 0.14
C VAL A 523 -6.27 -11.43 -0.03
N LEU A 524 -5.75 -11.08 -1.19
CA LEU A 524 -4.32 -11.14 -1.50
C LEU A 524 -3.73 -9.75 -1.43
N ILE A 525 -2.62 -9.61 -0.73
CA ILE A 525 -1.93 -8.32 -0.56
C ILE A 525 -0.47 -8.48 -0.96
N THR A 526 -0.05 -7.71 -1.96
CA THR A 526 1.32 -7.72 -2.48
C THR A 526 1.91 -6.32 -2.37
N PRO A 527 2.78 -6.06 -1.37
CA PRO A 527 3.52 -4.81 -1.28
C PRO A 527 4.76 -4.85 -2.18
N ILE A 528 5.02 -3.78 -2.93
CA ILE A 528 6.21 -3.60 -3.76
C ILE A 528 6.84 -2.27 -3.36
N VAL A 529 8.04 -2.32 -2.79
CA VAL A 529 8.81 -1.11 -2.45
C VAL A 529 9.23 -0.43 -3.76
N LEU A 530 8.83 0.84 -3.90
CA LEU A 530 9.25 1.67 -5.02
C LEU A 530 10.57 2.35 -4.66
N HIS A 531 11.59 2.09 -5.47
CA HIS A 531 12.84 2.83 -5.39
C HIS A 531 12.68 4.08 -6.26
N GLY A 532 12.49 5.24 -5.64
CA GLY A 532 12.62 6.50 -6.36
C GLY A 532 14.07 6.67 -6.81
N TYR A 533 14.29 6.99 -8.08
CA TYR A 533 15.58 7.57 -8.50
C TYR A 533 15.68 8.94 -7.82
N ALA A 534 16.60 9.04 -6.85
CA ALA A 534 16.99 10.30 -6.22
C ALA A 534 17.79 11.16 -7.20
#